data_AF-A0A5C4QL88-F1
#
_entry.id   AF-A0A5C4QL88-F1
#
_cell.length_a   1.000
_cell.length_b   1.000
_cell.length_c   1.000
_cell.angle_alpha   90.00
_cell.angle_beta   90.00
_cell.angle_gamma   90.00
#
_symmetry.space_group_name_H-M   'P 1'
#
loop_
_entity.id
_entity.type
_entity.pdbx_description
1 polymer ?
#
loop_
_entity_poly.entity_id
_entity_poly.type
_entity_poly.pdbx_seq_one_letter_code
_entity_poly.pdbx_strand_id
1 'polypeptide(L)'
;MSANFNMNFDPTVKRQFAEIVAGYGLTVPQAFKLFANQVIKTKVVPLSFDWQANQDVELSDKVLAVLLKNQQEQKEGKSIKFDTIDEMMAALDE
;
A
#
# COMPACT_ATOMS: atom_id res chain seq x y z
N MET A 1 19.57 25.84 14.43
CA MET A 1 20.49 25.03 15.26
C MET A 1 20.36 23.58 14.85
N SER A 2 21.43 22.95 14.37
CA SER A 2 21.50 21.50 14.21
C SER A 2 21.97 20.89 15.52
N ALA A 3 21.11 20.11 16.18
CA ALA A 3 21.51 19.30 17.32
C ALA A 3 21.98 17.93 16.81
N ASN A 4 23.20 17.53 17.13
CA ASN A 4 23.70 16.20 16.81
C ASN A 4 23.08 15.20 17.80
N PHE A 5 22.40 14.18 17.25
CA PHE A 5 21.83 13.09 18.03
C PHE A 5 22.70 11.85 17.84
N ASN A 6 23.45 11.49 18.89
CA ASN A 6 24.24 10.27 18.89
C ASN A 6 23.46 9.17 19.61
N MET A 7 23.23 8.06 18.92
CA MET A 7 22.47 6.92 19.45
C MET A 7 23.35 5.68 19.40
N ASN A 8 23.43 4.98 20.54
CA ASN A 8 24.08 3.69 20.58
C ASN A 8 23.09 2.61 20.14
N PHE A 9 23.53 1.72 19.25
CA PHE A 9 22.75 0.60 18.76
C PHE A 9 23.60 -0.66 18.90
N ASP A 10 22.95 -1.78 19.18
CA ASP A 10 23.61 -3.06 19.02
C ASP A 10 24.11 -3.21 17.56
N PRO A 11 25.35 -3.65 17.32
CA PRO A 11 25.93 -3.74 15.98
C PRO A 11 25.11 -4.61 15.02
N THR A 12 24.53 -5.70 15.52
CA THR A 12 23.70 -6.63 14.72
C THR A 12 22.39 -5.96 14.34
N VAL A 13 21.73 -5.30 15.29
CA VAL A 13 20.47 -4.58 15.06
C VAL A 13 20.70 -3.42 14.09
N LYS A 14 21.80 -2.67 14.23
CA LYS A 14 22.14 -1.57 13.32
C LYS A 14 22.28 -2.06 11.88
N ARG A 15 22.97 -3.20 11.68
CA ARG A 15 23.15 -3.78 10.35
C ARG A 15 21.82 -4.20 9.74
N GLN A 16 21.01 -4.95 10.48
CA GLN A 16 19.68 -5.37 10.02
C GLN A 16 18.78 -4.18 9.69
N PHE A 17 18.76 -3.18 10.57
CA PHE A 17 18.00 -1.96 10.33
C PHE A 17 18.49 -1.22 9.09
N ALA A 18 19.82 -1.09 8.91
CA ALA A 18 20.42 -0.45 7.74
C ALA A 18 20.06 -1.17 6.43
N GLU A 19 20.08 -2.50 6.41
CA GLU A 19 19.66 -3.32 5.25
C GLU A 19 18.19 -3.09 4.92
N ILE A 20 17.31 -3.10 5.93
CA ILE A 20 15.89 -2.86 5.75
C ILE A 20 15.67 -1.47 5.18
N VAL A 21 16.18 -0.40 5.81
CA VAL A 21 15.94 0.99 5.34
C VAL A 21 16.60 1.27 3.98
N ALA A 22 17.70 0.58 3.65
CA ALA A 22 18.30 0.67 2.33
C ALA A 22 17.37 0.13 1.22
N GLY A 23 16.54 -0.87 1.53
CA GLY A 23 15.47 -1.33 0.64
C GLY A 23 14.43 -0.26 0.29
N TYR A 24 14.34 0.79 1.10
CA TYR A 24 13.47 1.95 0.90
C TYR A 24 14.22 3.11 0.22
N GLY A 25 15.50 2.91 -0.12
CA GLY A 25 16.39 3.98 -0.58
C GLY A 25 16.75 4.99 0.51
N LEU A 26 16.57 4.64 1.78
CA LEU A 26 16.81 5.51 2.93
C LEU A 26 18.08 5.11 3.69
N THR A 27 18.73 6.10 4.28
CA THR A 27 19.79 5.88 5.28
C THR A 27 19.19 5.84 6.69
N VAL A 28 19.90 5.21 7.63
CA VAL A 28 19.50 5.11 9.05
C VAL A 28 19.11 6.48 9.65
N PRO A 29 19.91 7.57 9.48
CA PRO A 29 19.53 8.88 10.01
C PRO A 29 18.27 9.47 9.34
N GLN A 30 18.05 9.19 8.04
CA GLN A 30 16.86 9.66 7.34
C GLN A 30 15.61 8.94 7.84
N ALA A 31 15.67 7.62 8.00
CA ALA A 31 14.58 6.84 8.57
C ALA A 31 14.22 7.32 9.99
N PHE A 32 15.24 7.62 10.82
CA PHE A 32 15.03 8.18 12.16
C PHE A 32 14.36 9.56 12.14
N LYS A 33 14.73 10.42 11.19
CA LYS A 33 14.06 11.72 11.01
C LYS A 33 12.59 11.55 10.64
N LEU A 34 12.27 10.59 9.77
CA LEU A 34 10.88 10.28 9.41
C LEU A 34 10.08 9.78 10.61
N PHE A 35 10.66 8.85 11.39
CA PHE A 35 10.08 8.38 12.65
C PHE A 35 9.77 9.56 13.60
N ALA A 36 10.77 10.40 13.88
CA ALA A 36 10.61 11.54 14.77
C ALA A 36 9.52 12.51 14.27
N ASN A 37 9.51 12.81 12.97
CA ASN A 37 8.49 13.66 12.36
C ASN A 37 7.08 13.06 12.48
N GLN A 38 6.94 11.74 12.31
CA GLN A 38 5.66 11.06 12.44
C GLN A 38 5.13 11.13 13.88
N VAL A 39 6.00 10.90 14.87
CA VAL A 39 5.66 11.03 16.29
C VAL A 39 5.23 12.46 16.63
N ILE A 40 5.96 13.46 16.14
CA ILE A 40 5.65 14.88 16.39
C ILE A 40 4.29 15.27 15.81
N LYS A 41 3.99 14.81 14.59
CA LYS A 41 2.74 15.12 13.87
C LYS A 41 1.53 14.42 14.48
N THR A 42 1.64 13.13 14.74
CA THR A 42 0.53 12.30 15.23
C THR A 42 0.34 12.36 16.74
N LYS A 43 1.35 12.83 17.48
CA LYS A 43 1.43 12.77 18.94
C LYS A 43 1.34 11.35 19.51
N VAL A 44 1.57 10.34 18.67
CA VAL A 44 1.53 8.92 19.02
C VAL A 44 2.81 8.26 18.50
N VAL A 45 3.32 7.27 19.23
CA VAL A 45 4.46 6.47 18.75
C VAL A 45 3.93 5.39 17.80
N PRO A 46 4.30 5.41 16.51
CA PRO A 46 3.88 4.39 15.57
C PRO A 46 4.53 3.05 15.96
N LEU A 47 3.69 2.05 16.23
CA LEU A 47 4.12 0.69 16.58
C LEU A 47 4.47 -0.15 15.33
N SER A 48 3.95 0.23 14.17
CA SER A 48 4.26 -0.38 12.87
C SER A 48 4.55 0.70 11.83
N PHE A 49 5.46 0.38 10.91
CA PHE A 49 5.64 1.10 9.66
C PHE A 49 5.29 0.12 8.54
N ASP A 50 4.02 0.16 8.16
CA ASP A 50 3.44 -0.74 7.16
C ASP A 50 3.79 -0.26 5.76
N TRP A 51 5.02 -0.53 5.34
CA TRP A 51 5.42 -0.33 3.96
C TRP A 51 5.14 -1.59 3.15
N GLN A 52 4.46 -1.42 2.02
CA GLN A 52 3.94 -2.52 1.19
C GLN A 52 2.90 -3.43 1.85
N ALA A 53 2.45 -3.18 3.09
CA ALA A 53 1.34 -3.96 3.67
C ALA A 53 0.04 -3.87 2.85
N ASN A 54 -0.11 -2.83 2.02
CA ASN A 54 -1.20 -2.64 1.07
C ASN A 54 -0.80 -2.94 -0.39
N GLN A 55 0.16 -3.85 -0.62
CA GLN A 55 0.25 -4.51 -1.93
C GLN A 55 -0.70 -5.70 -2.06
N ASP A 56 -1.36 -6.11 -0.98
CA ASP A 56 -2.69 -6.68 -1.12
C ASP A 56 -3.63 -5.54 -1.46
N VAL A 57 -4.09 -5.53 -2.70
CA VAL A 57 -5.16 -4.68 -3.19
C VAL A 57 -6.32 -4.86 -2.22
N GLU A 58 -6.49 -3.94 -1.27
CA GLU A 58 -7.77 -3.74 -0.59
C GLU A 58 -8.73 -3.31 -1.70
N LEU A 59 -9.27 -4.29 -2.41
CA LEU A 59 -10.44 -4.13 -3.26
C LEU A 59 -11.47 -3.51 -2.33
N SER A 60 -11.72 -2.21 -2.52
CA SER A 60 -12.78 -1.51 -1.79
C SER A 60 -14.02 -2.42 -1.78
N ASP A 61 -14.73 -2.52 -0.65
CA ASP A 61 -15.89 -3.41 -0.50
C ASP A 61 -16.87 -3.34 -1.68
N LYS A 62 -16.95 -2.16 -2.32
CA LYS A 62 -17.71 -1.92 -3.55
C LYS A 62 -17.22 -2.74 -4.74
N VAL A 63 -15.90 -2.83 -4.95
CA VAL A 63 -15.28 -3.62 -6.03
C VAL A 63 -15.47 -5.12 -5.78
N LEU A 64 -15.32 -5.56 -4.53
CA LEU A 64 -15.60 -6.95 -4.13
C LEU A 64 -17.07 -7.33 -4.39
N ALA A 65 -18.01 -6.45 -4.03
CA ALA A 65 -19.43 -6.65 -4.30
C ALA A 65 -19.76 -6.70 -5.80
N VAL A 66 -19.14 -5.84 -6.61
CA VAL A 66 -19.32 -5.82 -8.08
C VAL A 66 -18.76 -7.10 -8.70
N LEU A 67 -17.58 -7.57 -8.28
CA LEU A 67 -16.98 -8.80 -8.79
C LEU A 67 -17.83 -10.04 -8.47
N LEU A 68 -18.37 -10.13 -7.24
CA LEU A 68 -19.25 -11.22 -6.85
C LEU A 68 -20.55 -11.22 -7.66
N LYS A 69 -21.14 -10.04 -7.88
CA LYS A 69 -22.33 -9.88 -8.74
C LYS A 69 -22.05 -10.29 -10.18
N ASN A 70 -20.95 -9.83 -10.76
CA ASN A 70 -20.54 -10.20 -12.11
C ASN A 70 -20.28 -11.71 -12.25
N GLN A 71 -19.67 -12.35 -11.24
CA GLN A 71 -19.50 -13.81 -11.22
C GLN A 71 -20.82 -14.57 -11.13
N GLN A 72 -21.81 -14.06 -10.38
CA GLN A 72 -23.15 -14.65 -10.33
C GLN A 72 -23.86 -14.51 -11.68
N GLU A 73 -23.80 -13.34 -12.31
CA GLU A 73 -24.39 -13.09 -13.63
C GLU A 73 -23.73 -13.95 -14.73
N GLN A 74 -22.43 -14.23 -14.62
CA GLN A 74 -21.74 -15.21 -15.49
C GLN A 74 -22.23 -16.64 -15.26
N LYS A 75 -22.43 -17.07 -14.01
CA LYS A 75 -22.95 -18.42 -13.68
C LYS A 75 -24.41 -18.60 -14.10
N GLU A 76 -25.20 -17.53 -14.04
CA GLU A 76 -26.58 -17.48 -14.53
C GLU A 76 -26.67 -17.35 -16.06
N GLY A 77 -25.53 -17.28 -16.77
CA GLY A 77 -25.48 -17.23 -18.22
C GLY A 77 -25.97 -15.91 -18.82
N LYS A 78 -26.10 -14.85 -18.01
CA LYS A 78 -26.49 -13.50 -18.44
C LYS A 78 -25.31 -12.67 -18.95
N SER A 79 -24.11 -13.25 -19.01
CA SER A 79 -22.94 -12.56 -19.56
C SER A 79 -23.04 -12.48 -21.08
N ILE A 80 -23.07 -11.27 -21.60
CA ILE A 80 -23.04 -10.98 -23.03
C ILE A 80 -21.58 -10.89 -23.45
N LYS A 81 -21.18 -11.66 -24.46
CA LYS A 81 -19.86 -11.52 -25.09
C LYS A 81 -20.03 -10.61 -26.30
N PHE A 82 -19.21 -9.58 -26.37
CA PHE A 82 -19.11 -8.70 -27.52
C PHE A 82 -17.83 -9.04 -28.26
N ASP A 83 -17.91 -9.20 -29.58
CA ASP A 83 -16.75 -9.51 -30.40
C ASP A 83 -15.91 -8.26 -30.68
N THR A 84 -16.51 -7.07 -30.54
CA THR A 84 -15.84 -5.78 -30.72
C THR A 84 -16.17 -4.78 -29.61
N ILE A 85 -15.24 -3.86 -29.36
CA ILE A 85 -15.39 -2.78 -28.37
C ILE A 85 -16.54 -1.83 -28.77
N ASP A 86 -16.78 -1.64 -30.08
CA ASP A 86 -17.84 -0.77 -30.59
C ASP A 86 -19.25 -1.32 -30.28
N GLU A 87 -19.46 -2.64 -30.40
CA GLU A 87 -20.72 -3.29 -30.01
C GLU A 87 -20.97 -3.19 -28.50
N MET A 88 -19.90 -3.31 -27.70
CA MET A 88 -20.00 -3.16 -26.24
C MET A 88 -20.41 -1.74 -25.85
N MET A 89 -19.85 -0.72 -26.50
CA MET A 89 -20.16 0.69 -26.20
C MET A 89 -21.58 1.05 -26.62
N ALA A 90 -22.04 0.57 -27.79
CA ALA A 90 -23.41 0.78 -28.24
C ALA A 90 -24.47 0.18 -27.29
N ALA A 91 -24.17 -0.95 -26.65
CA ALA A 91 -25.07 -1.59 -25.68
C ALA A 91 -25.06 -0.95 -24.28
N LEU A 92 -24.08 -0.09 -23.97
CA LEU A 92 -23.98 0.64 -22.70
C LEU A 92 -24.60 2.04 -22.77
N ASP A 93 -24.69 2.60 -23.98
CA ASP A 93 -25.29 3.91 -24.25
C ASP A 93 -26.82 3.86 -24.50
N GLU A 94 -27.43 2.66 -24.49
CA GLU A 94 -28.88 2.41 -24.58
C GLU A 94 -29.51 2.20 -23.19
#